data_AF-A0A9D8PLN4-F1
#
_entry.id   AF-A0A9D8PLN4-F1
#
_cell.length_a   1.000
_cell.length_b   1.000
_cell.length_c   1.000
_cell.angle_alpha   90.00
_cell.angle_beta   90.00
_cell.angle_gamma   90.00
#
_symmetry.space_group_name_H-M   'P 1'
#
loop_
_entity.id
_entity.type
_entity.pdbx_description
1 polymer ?
#
loop_
_entity_poly.entity_id
_entity_poly.type
_entity_poly.pdbx_seq_one_letter_code
_entity_poly.pdbx_strand_id
1 'polypeptide(L)'
;MFALSKLLPLLVLPLGVALLLLAWAMARRRWRPVQAAFALLWVMATPLTAQGLWRWLERPWAPSRPETMPTADAIVVLGGGRHPAPGPLRRTEWLDADRFFGGLDLFRARRAPLLVFTGGAIALQPGLPTEGDVHRQQALALGFPAKAMVVTPYVRNTAE
;
A
#
# COMPACT_ATOMS: atom_id res chain seq x y z
N MET A 1 -9.22 5.44 17.12
CA MET A 1 -8.58 4.17 16.68
C MET A 1 -7.52 4.39 15.60
N PHE A 2 -7.81 5.10 14.51
CA PHE A 2 -6.86 5.35 13.40
C PHE A 2 -5.50 5.94 13.84
N ALA A 3 -5.47 6.97 14.70
CA ALA A 3 -4.21 7.55 15.15
C ALA A 3 -3.38 6.57 16.00
N LEU A 4 -4.03 5.80 16.87
CA LEU A 4 -3.37 4.82 17.73
C LEU A 4 -2.75 3.68 16.93
N SER A 5 -3.45 3.18 15.90
CA SER A 5 -2.90 2.16 14.99
C SER A 5 -1.72 2.65 14.16
N LYS A 6 -1.55 3.98 14.01
CA LYS A 6 -0.38 4.58 13.35
C LYS A 6 0.78 4.83 14.31
N LEU A 7 0.50 5.16 15.57
CA LEU A 7 1.51 5.48 16.58
C LEU A 7 2.10 4.25 17.28
N LEU A 8 1.26 3.24 17.59
CA LEU A 8 1.71 2.04 18.29
C LEU A 8 2.83 1.29 17.56
N PRO A 9 2.80 1.15 16.21
CA PRO A 9 3.90 0.52 15.49
C PRO A 9 5.24 1.25 15.66
N LEU A 10 5.26 2.58 15.85
CA LEU A 10 6.53 3.31 16.04
C LEU A 10 7.30 2.82 17.27
N LEU A 11 6.63 2.29 18.30
CA LEU A 11 7.29 1.74 19.49
C LEU A 11 7.90 0.36 19.24
N VAL A 12 7.32 -0.42 18.32
CA VAL A 12 7.71 -1.81 18.03
C VAL A 12 8.69 -1.89 16.85
N LEU A 13 8.64 -0.92 15.93
CA LEU A 13 9.58 -0.82 14.83
C LEU A 13 11.02 -0.69 15.35
N PRO A 14 12.04 -1.11 14.57
CA PRO A 14 13.43 -1.08 14.99
C PRO A 14 13.89 0.27 15.56
N LEU A 15 13.36 1.38 15.02
CA LEU A 15 13.62 2.72 15.52
C LEU A 15 13.07 2.95 16.93
N GLY A 16 11.83 2.55 17.20
CA GLY A 16 11.23 2.66 18.53
C GLY A 16 11.98 1.86 19.58
N VAL A 17 12.29 0.60 19.26
CA VAL A 17 13.07 -0.28 20.12
C VAL A 17 14.45 0.34 20.41
N ALA A 18 15.13 0.88 19.40
CA ALA A 18 16.40 1.56 19.58
C ALA A 18 16.28 2.80 20.49
N LEU A 19 15.25 3.64 20.31
CA LEU A 19 15.01 4.81 21.16
C LEU A 19 14.74 4.42 22.61
N LEU A 20 13.97 3.35 22.85
CA LEU A 20 13.73 2.82 24.19
C LEU A 20 15.01 2.29 24.85
N LEU A 21 15.86 1.59 24.08
CA LEU A 21 17.18 1.14 24.56
C LEU A 21 18.09 2.33 24.92
N LEU A 22 18.09 3.40 24.11
CA LEU A 22 18.87 4.61 24.38
C LEU A 22 18.36 5.37 25.62
N ALA A 23 17.03 5.52 25.77
CA ALA A 23 16.44 6.12 26.96
C ALA A 23 16.81 5.33 28.22
N TRP A 24 16.77 4.00 28.14
CA TRP A 24 17.18 3.12 29.24
C TRP A 24 18.68 3.21 29.53
N ALA A 25 19.54 3.29 28.52
CA ALA A 25 20.98 3.52 28.67
C ALA A 25 21.25 4.84 29.41
N MET A 26 20.55 5.91 29.05
CA MET A 26 20.70 7.22 29.68
C MET A 26 20.25 7.19 31.14
N ALA A 27 19.07 6.61 31.43
CA ALA A 27 18.53 6.50 32.78
C ALA A 27 19.42 5.66 33.71
N ARG A 28 20.04 4.59 33.20
CA ARG A 28 20.90 3.69 33.97
C ARG A 28 22.39 4.00 33.85
N ARG A 29 22.77 5.02 33.07
CA ARG A 29 24.16 5.37 32.70
C ARG A 29 24.98 4.15 32.24
N ARG A 30 24.40 3.29 31.40
CA ARG A 30 25.05 2.07 30.87
C ARG A 30 25.28 2.19 29.37
N TRP A 31 26.45 1.75 28.90
CA TRP A 31 26.80 1.81 27.48
C TRP A 31 26.34 0.59 26.66
N ARG A 32 26.12 -0.57 27.31
CA ARG A 32 25.67 -1.80 26.62
C ARG A 32 24.39 -1.60 25.79
N PRO A 33 23.34 -0.91 26.27
CA PRO A 33 22.13 -0.70 25.47
C PRO A 33 22.35 0.26 24.30
N VAL A 34 23.34 1.17 24.39
CA VAL A 34 23.75 2.03 23.27
C VAL A 34 24.34 1.18 22.14
N GLN A 35 25.23 0.24 22.47
CA GLN A 35 25.79 -0.70 21.50
C GLN A 35 24.70 -1.58 20.88
N ALA A 36 23.75 -2.06 21.68
CA ALA A 36 22.62 -2.86 21.19
C ALA A 36 21.71 -2.05 20.24
N ALA A 37 21.39 -0.80 20.58
CA ALA A 37 20.60 0.09 19.74
C ALA A 37 21.31 0.36 18.41
N PHE A 38 22.62 0.65 18.45
CA PHE A 38 23.42 0.86 17.24
C PHE A 38 23.47 -0.39 16.36
N ALA A 39 23.75 -1.56 16.94
CA ALA A 39 23.78 -2.82 16.20
C ALA A 39 22.42 -3.15 15.57
N LEU A 40 21.33 -2.99 16.31
CA LEU A 40 19.97 -3.20 15.81
C LEU A 40 19.70 -2.31 14.60
N LEU A 41 19.93 -1.01 14.71
CA LEU A 41 19.70 -0.07 13.61
C LEU A 41 20.61 -0.37 12.42
N TRP A 42 21.88 -0.67 12.66
CA TRP A 42 22.84 -0.99 11.61
C TRP A 42 22.38 -2.21 10.80
N VAL A 43 22.03 -3.32 11.49
CA VAL A 43 21.54 -4.54 10.81
C VAL A 43 20.25 -4.25 10.04
N MET A 44 19.28 -3.58 10.66
CA MET A 44 17.98 -3.30 10.05
C MET A 44 18.04 -2.27 8.90
N ALA A 45 19.06 -1.40 8.89
CA ALA A 45 19.27 -0.41 7.83
C ALA A 45 20.05 -0.97 6.62
N THR A 46 20.59 -2.20 6.69
CA THR A 46 21.32 -2.77 5.56
C THR A 46 20.38 -3.22 4.43
N PRO A 47 20.80 -3.05 3.15
CA PRO A 47 20.05 -3.58 2.01
C PRO A 47 19.85 -5.11 2.08
N LEU A 48 20.78 -5.82 2.70
CA LEU A 48 20.69 -7.27 2.88
C LEU A 48 19.46 -7.67 3.71
N THR A 49 19.25 -7.01 4.85
CA THR A 49 18.07 -7.24 5.69
C THR A 49 16.80 -6.81 4.95
N ALA A 50 16.81 -5.62 4.34
CA ALA A 50 15.65 -5.11 3.62
C ALA A 50 15.22 -6.05 2.48
N GLN A 51 16.13 -6.40 1.57
CA GLN A 51 15.86 -7.29 0.45
C GLN A 51 15.55 -8.72 0.93
N GLY A 52 16.19 -9.19 2.00
CA GLY A 52 15.91 -10.49 2.60
C GLY A 52 14.46 -10.58 3.11
N LEU A 53 14.00 -9.56 3.83
CA LEU A 53 12.62 -9.46 4.32
C LEU A 53 11.63 -9.35 3.16
N TRP A 54 11.91 -8.50 2.17
CA TRP A 54 11.07 -8.38 0.96
C TRP A 54 10.91 -9.72 0.24
N ARG A 55 12.02 -10.39 -0.08
CA ARG A 55 11.98 -11.72 -0.72
C ARG A 55 11.26 -12.74 0.14
N TRP A 56 11.45 -12.72 1.45
CA TRP A 56 10.76 -13.64 2.35
C TRP A 56 9.24 -13.43 2.33
N LEU A 57 8.79 -12.17 2.32
CA LEU A 57 7.38 -11.80 2.26
C LEU A 57 6.75 -12.07 0.89
N GLU A 58 7.50 -11.88 -0.20
CA GLU A 58 7.03 -12.06 -1.58
C GLU A 58 7.14 -13.49 -2.10
N ARG A 59 7.94 -14.36 -1.47
CA ARG A 59 8.13 -15.77 -1.88
C ARG A 59 6.85 -16.51 -2.28
N PRO A 60 5.71 -16.41 -1.56
CA PRO A 60 4.49 -17.09 -1.97
C PRO A 60 3.73 -16.40 -3.11
N TRP A 61 4.07 -15.17 -3.47
CA TRP A 61 3.32 -14.30 -4.39
C TRP A 61 4.14 -13.95 -5.64
N ALA A 62 4.39 -14.95 -6.49
CA ALA A 62 5.06 -14.72 -7.77
C ALA A 62 4.09 -14.14 -8.82
N PRO A 63 4.56 -13.21 -9.68
CA PRO A 63 3.80 -12.76 -10.83
C PRO A 63 3.35 -13.95 -11.67
N SER A 64 2.06 -14.02 -11.92
CA SER A 64 1.44 -15.12 -12.64
C SER A 64 0.70 -14.59 -13.85
N ARG A 65 0.59 -15.43 -14.88
CA ARG A 65 -0.08 -15.05 -16.11
C ARG A 65 -1.57 -14.84 -15.83
N PRO A 66 -2.19 -13.73 -16.30
CA PRO A 66 -3.62 -13.50 -16.13
C PRO A 66 -4.47 -14.69 -16.60
N GLU A 67 -4.02 -15.39 -17.65
CA GLU A 67 -4.72 -16.52 -18.25
C GLU A 67 -4.69 -17.80 -17.42
N THR A 68 -3.82 -17.88 -16.40
CA THR A 68 -3.72 -19.05 -15.51
C THR A 68 -4.46 -18.85 -14.19
N MET A 69 -4.99 -17.65 -13.94
CA MET A 69 -5.70 -17.36 -12.69
C MET A 69 -7.06 -18.05 -12.61
N PRO A 70 -7.52 -18.45 -11.41
CA PRO A 70 -8.87 -18.97 -11.23
C PRO A 70 -9.92 -17.92 -11.62
N THR A 71 -11.07 -18.40 -12.07
CA THR A 71 -12.22 -17.51 -12.30
C THR A 71 -12.88 -17.11 -10.98
N ALA A 72 -13.42 -15.91 -10.92
CA ALA A 72 -14.13 -15.37 -9.76
C ALA A 72 -15.34 -14.53 -10.20
N ASP A 73 -16.20 -14.18 -9.25
CA ASP A 73 -17.37 -13.32 -9.51
C ASP A 73 -16.97 -11.85 -9.75
N ALA A 74 -15.86 -11.41 -9.15
CA ALA A 74 -15.36 -10.04 -9.27
C ALA A 74 -13.83 -9.96 -9.13
N ILE A 75 -13.22 -9.00 -9.82
CA ILE A 75 -11.84 -8.55 -9.62
C ILE A 75 -11.89 -7.27 -8.80
N VAL A 76 -11.32 -7.29 -7.60
CA VAL A 76 -11.24 -6.10 -6.72
C VAL A 76 -9.87 -5.46 -6.88
N VAL A 77 -9.84 -4.28 -7.48
CA VAL A 77 -8.64 -3.44 -7.59
C VAL A 77 -8.58 -2.53 -6.38
N LEU A 78 -7.71 -2.91 -5.45
CA LEU A 78 -7.38 -2.09 -4.30
C LEU A 78 -6.71 -0.79 -4.75
N GLY A 79 -7.03 0.29 -4.03
CA GLY A 79 -6.33 1.56 -4.13
C GLY A 79 -4.86 1.47 -3.74
N GLY A 80 -4.20 2.62 -3.76
CA GLY A 80 -2.78 2.79 -3.61
C GLY A 80 -2.08 3.09 -4.93
N GLY A 81 -0.85 3.58 -4.82
CA GLY A 81 -0.05 3.93 -5.99
C GLY A 81 -0.47 5.23 -6.67
N ARG A 82 -1.29 6.04 -6.00
CA ARG A 82 -1.63 7.40 -6.43
C ARG A 82 -1.25 8.41 -5.37
N HIS A 83 -0.85 9.60 -5.82
CA HIS A 83 -0.56 10.72 -4.94
C HIS A 83 -0.99 12.05 -5.57
N PRO A 84 -1.27 13.09 -4.76
CA PRO A 84 -1.62 14.41 -5.28
C PRO A 84 -0.41 15.02 -5.97
N ALA A 85 -0.62 15.55 -7.18
CA ALA A 85 0.39 16.29 -7.89
C ALA A 85 0.75 17.56 -7.11
N PRO A 86 2.04 17.96 -7.10
CA PRO A 86 2.43 19.23 -6.53
C PRO A 86 1.86 20.40 -7.37
N GLY A 87 1.47 21.49 -6.69
CA GLY A 87 1.00 22.71 -7.34
C GLY A 87 -0.52 22.93 -7.26
N PRO A 88 -1.04 24.00 -7.91
CA PRO A 88 -2.44 24.40 -7.80
C PRO A 88 -3.39 23.50 -8.59
N LEU A 89 -2.84 22.74 -9.54
CA LEU A 89 -3.58 21.76 -10.32
C LEU A 89 -3.88 20.57 -9.40
N ARG A 90 -5.11 20.50 -8.89
CA ARG A 90 -5.64 19.39 -8.07
C ARG A 90 -5.78 18.09 -8.87
N ARG A 91 -4.67 17.61 -9.44
CA ARG A 91 -4.56 16.36 -10.19
C ARG A 91 -3.91 15.29 -9.32
N THR A 92 -4.21 14.05 -9.63
CA THR A 92 -3.60 12.89 -8.97
C THR A 92 -2.67 12.20 -9.96
N GLU A 93 -1.44 11.92 -9.56
CA GLU A 93 -0.42 11.24 -10.34
C GLU A 93 -0.20 9.81 -9.86
N TRP A 94 0.29 8.97 -10.77
CA TRP A 94 0.68 7.59 -10.47
C TRP A 94 2.06 7.55 -9.83
N LEU A 95 2.16 6.84 -8.71
CA LEU A 95 3.40 6.39 -8.10
C LEU A 95 3.68 4.92 -8.46
N ASP A 96 2.63 4.10 -8.49
CA ASP A 96 2.65 2.68 -8.84
C ASP A 96 1.31 2.33 -9.50
N ALA A 97 1.34 1.80 -10.72
CA ALA A 97 0.13 1.49 -11.47
C ALA A 97 -0.12 -0.03 -11.61
N ASP A 98 0.71 -0.87 -10.99
CA ASP A 98 0.73 -2.30 -11.24
C ASP A 98 -0.58 -2.96 -10.82
N ARG A 99 -1.17 -2.53 -9.70
CA ARG A 99 -2.48 -3.04 -9.23
C ARG A 99 -3.61 -2.70 -10.20
N PHE A 100 -3.58 -1.50 -10.76
CA PHE A 100 -4.59 -1.04 -11.70
C PHE A 100 -4.50 -1.86 -12.99
N PHE A 101 -3.31 -1.95 -13.60
CA PHE A 101 -3.13 -2.71 -14.83
C PHE A 101 -3.32 -4.21 -14.63
N GLY A 102 -2.86 -4.77 -13.51
CA GLY A 102 -3.10 -6.18 -13.18
C GLY A 102 -4.59 -6.53 -13.11
N GLY A 103 -5.41 -5.66 -12.51
CA GLY A 103 -6.87 -5.84 -12.51
C GLY A 103 -7.49 -5.78 -13.90
N LEU A 104 -7.02 -4.85 -14.73
CA LEU A 104 -7.46 -4.74 -16.13
C LEU A 104 -7.07 -5.97 -16.96
N ASP A 105 -5.87 -6.50 -16.76
CA ASP A 105 -5.38 -7.67 -17.49
C ASP A 105 -6.14 -8.94 -17.10
N LEU A 106 -6.48 -9.11 -15.82
CA LEU A 106 -7.37 -10.19 -15.38
C LEU A 106 -8.77 -10.07 -16.01
N PHE A 107 -9.30 -8.84 -16.12
CA PHE A 107 -10.59 -8.61 -16.74
C PHE A 107 -10.56 -8.91 -18.25
N ARG A 108 -9.50 -8.48 -18.96
CA ARG A 108 -9.27 -8.84 -20.38
C ARG A 108 -9.15 -10.35 -20.58
N ALA A 109 -8.48 -11.04 -19.67
CA ALA A 109 -8.36 -12.49 -19.65
C ALA A 109 -9.65 -13.22 -19.20
N ARG A 110 -10.76 -12.49 -19.07
CA ARG A 110 -12.11 -12.99 -18.70
C ARG A 110 -12.12 -13.78 -17.39
N ARG A 111 -11.29 -13.38 -16.43
CA ARG A 111 -11.21 -14.04 -15.12
C ARG A 111 -12.39 -13.70 -14.20
N ALA A 112 -13.08 -12.59 -14.44
CA ALA A 112 -14.33 -12.25 -13.77
C ALA A 112 -15.24 -11.38 -14.66
N PRO A 113 -16.56 -11.42 -14.45
CA PRO A 113 -17.51 -10.56 -15.16
C PRO A 113 -17.58 -9.12 -14.61
N LEU A 114 -17.10 -8.88 -13.39
CA LEU A 114 -17.17 -7.60 -12.69
C LEU A 114 -15.78 -7.10 -12.30
N LEU A 115 -15.53 -5.81 -12.50
CA LEU A 115 -14.34 -5.10 -12.04
C LEU A 115 -14.74 -4.05 -11.00
N VAL A 116 -14.20 -4.17 -9.79
CA VAL A 116 -14.54 -3.31 -8.66
C VAL A 116 -13.32 -2.47 -8.30
N PHE A 117 -13.49 -1.15 -8.25
CA PHE A 117 -12.45 -0.24 -7.77
C PHE A 117 -12.82 0.25 -6.36
N THR A 118 -11.84 0.27 -5.45
CA THR A 118 -12.10 0.77 -4.09
C THR A 118 -12.12 2.30 -4.07
N GLY A 119 -13.15 2.88 -3.45
CA GLY A 119 -13.33 4.33 -3.22
C GLY A 119 -12.38 4.92 -2.17
N GLY A 120 -11.11 4.51 -2.20
CA GLY A 120 -10.07 4.99 -1.29
C GLY A 120 -9.83 6.48 -1.48
N ALA A 121 -9.68 7.20 -0.38
CA ALA A 121 -9.45 8.64 -0.41
C ALA A 121 -8.26 9.06 0.44
N ILE A 122 -7.58 10.09 -0.01
CA ILE A 122 -6.50 10.73 0.73
C ILE A 122 -7.16 11.62 1.80
N ALA A 123 -7.27 11.09 3.02
CA ALA A 123 -7.95 11.75 4.14
C ALA A 123 -7.45 13.18 4.42
N LEU A 124 -6.19 13.49 4.09
CA LEU A 124 -5.57 14.80 4.31
C LEU A 124 -5.85 15.82 3.21
N GLN A 125 -6.53 15.45 2.12
CA GLN A 125 -6.85 16.36 1.00
C GLN A 125 -8.32 16.23 0.56
N PRO A 126 -9.26 16.79 1.33
CA PRO A 126 -10.68 16.75 0.98
C PRO A 126 -10.96 17.50 -0.33
N GLY A 127 -11.87 16.93 -1.14
CA GLY A 127 -12.33 17.49 -2.41
C GLY A 127 -11.60 16.98 -3.66
N LEU A 128 -10.68 16.02 -3.53
CA LEU A 128 -10.20 15.22 -4.66
C LEU A 128 -11.18 14.06 -4.93
N PRO A 129 -11.32 13.62 -6.19
CA PRO A 129 -12.04 12.39 -6.51
C PRO A 129 -11.41 11.19 -5.78
N THR A 130 -12.20 10.17 -5.47
CA THR A 130 -11.64 8.95 -4.87
C THR A 130 -10.72 8.25 -5.87
N GLU A 131 -9.75 7.48 -5.39
CA GLU A 131 -8.87 6.70 -6.26
C GLU A 131 -9.68 5.76 -7.16
N GLY A 132 -10.76 5.17 -6.63
CA GLY A 132 -11.67 4.32 -7.40
C GLY A 132 -12.39 5.05 -8.52
N ASP A 133 -12.83 6.29 -8.30
CA ASP A 133 -13.42 7.12 -9.36
C ASP A 133 -12.42 7.41 -10.48
N VAL A 134 -11.19 7.76 -10.11
CA VAL A 134 -10.11 8.02 -11.07
C VAL A 134 -9.76 6.75 -11.85
N HIS A 135 -9.67 5.59 -11.18
CA HIS A 135 -9.42 4.30 -11.84
C HIS A 135 -10.54 3.95 -12.81
N ARG A 136 -11.80 4.12 -12.41
CA ARG A 136 -12.95 3.87 -13.30
C ARG A 136 -12.91 4.77 -14.53
N GLN A 137 -12.64 6.07 -14.36
CA GLN A 137 -12.51 7.00 -15.49
C GLN A 137 -11.37 6.60 -16.43
N GLN A 138 -10.22 6.19 -15.89
CA GLN A 138 -9.09 5.73 -16.69
C GLN A 138 -9.43 4.43 -17.45
N ALA A 139 -10.08 3.47 -16.78
CA ALA A 139 -10.49 2.21 -17.41
C ALA A 139 -11.52 2.42 -18.52
N LEU A 140 -12.46 3.36 -18.34
CA LEU A 140 -13.40 3.79 -19.39
C LEU A 140 -12.65 4.35 -20.59
N ALA A 141 -11.68 5.24 -20.36
CA ALA A 141 -10.86 5.82 -21.43
C ALA A 141 -10.04 4.76 -22.19
N LEU A 142 -9.69 3.65 -21.53
CA LEU A 142 -9.02 2.48 -22.11
C LEU A 142 -9.98 1.50 -22.82
N GLY A 143 -11.28 1.81 -22.90
CA GLY A 143 -12.28 1.03 -23.64
C GLY A 143 -12.97 -0.08 -22.83
N PHE A 144 -12.82 -0.11 -21.50
CA PHE A 144 -13.52 -1.09 -20.66
C PHE A 144 -15.00 -0.72 -20.49
N PRO A 145 -15.92 -1.72 -20.45
CA PRO A 145 -17.36 -1.45 -20.44
C PRO A 145 -17.85 -0.93 -19.09
N ALA A 146 -18.48 0.26 -19.09
CA ALA A 146 -19.00 0.92 -17.89
C ALA A 146 -19.92 0.03 -17.03
N LYS A 147 -20.72 -0.82 -17.68
CA LYS A 147 -21.67 -1.74 -17.03
C LYS A 147 -21.01 -2.86 -16.22
N ALA A 148 -19.73 -3.13 -16.49
CA ALA A 148 -18.97 -4.16 -15.78
C ALA A 148 -18.05 -3.56 -14.71
N MET A 149 -18.17 -2.26 -14.42
CA MET A 149 -17.29 -1.54 -13.51
C MET A 149 -18.08 -0.84 -12.40
N VAL A 150 -17.72 -1.11 -11.15
CA VAL A 150 -18.33 -0.49 -9.96
C VAL A 150 -17.24 0.13 -9.09
N VAL A 151 -17.57 1.22 -8.41
CA VAL A 151 -16.72 1.84 -7.39
C VAL A 151 -17.39 1.61 -6.03
N THR A 152 -16.64 1.16 -5.04
CA THR A 152 -17.17 1.01 -3.67
C THR A 152 -17.48 2.39 -3.06
N PRO A 153 -18.27 2.46 -1.98
CA PRO A 153 -18.35 3.67 -1.17
C PRO A 153 -16.98 4.13 -0.68
N TYR A 154 -16.95 5.33 -0.13
CA TYR A 154 -15.77 5.94 0.47
C TYR A 154 -15.17 5.04 1.57
N VAL A 155 -13.88 4.74 1.46
CA VAL A 155 -13.11 3.95 2.45
C VAL A 155 -11.84 4.67 2.88
N ARG A 156 -11.46 4.54 4.16
CA ARG A 156 -10.30 5.26 4.76
C ARG A 156 -9.09 4.39 5.03
N ASN A 157 -9.28 3.08 5.14
CA ASN A 157 -8.24 2.12 5.46
C ASN A 157 -8.60 0.75 4.92
N THR A 158 -7.66 -0.19 4.95
CA THR A 158 -7.80 -1.54 4.39
C THR A 158 -8.89 -2.39 5.03
N ALA A 159 -9.34 -2.08 6.25
CA ALA A 159 -10.39 -2.83 6.93
C ALA A 159 -11.81 -2.34 6.60
N GLU A 160 -11.93 -1.15 6.01
CA GLU A 160 -13.19 -0.57 5.50
C GLU A 160 -13.36 -0.93 4.02
#